data_AF-A0A842QFX3-F1
#
_entry.id   AF-A0A842QFX3-F1
#
_cell.length_a   1.000
_cell.length_b   1.000
_cell.length_c   1.000
_cell.angle_alpha   90.00
_cell.angle_beta   90.00
_cell.angle_gamma   90.00
#
_symmetry.space_group_name_H-M   'P 1'
#
loop_
_entity.id
_entity.type
_entity.pdbx_description
1 polymer ?
#
loop_
_entity_poly.entity_id
_entity_poly.type
_entity_poly.pdbx_seq_one_letter_code
_entity_poly.pdbx_strand_id
1 'polypeptide(L)'
;MSGMSLWKLKSANNVKSFHDIRMKVGNKVIRAYLLDGCFEENRIEKKKLSLRGPKDEFFDAAKFLVLKVGTNEEEYAFLIQAGVYSNLRIVGVDKDNIVDSEPDEIVDMVTEPLENPSEYDSRIVLSDDTKITGSN
;
A
#
# COMPACT_ATOMS: atom_id res chain seq x y z
N MET A 1 -23.40 2.44 13.41
CA MET A 1 -22.02 2.67 12.93
C MET A 1 -22.11 2.98 11.45
N SER A 2 -21.73 4.18 11.01
CA SER A 2 -21.57 4.43 9.57
C SER A 2 -20.47 3.51 9.08
N GLY A 3 -20.78 2.58 8.17
CA GLY A 3 -19.83 1.59 7.69
C GLY A 3 -18.57 2.28 7.19
N MET A 4 -17.41 1.82 7.68
CA MET A 4 -16.13 2.34 7.20
C MET A 4 -16.04 2.10 5.69
N SER A 5 -15.63 3.14 4.97
CA SER A 5 -15.44 3.09 3.52
C SER A 5 -14.34 2.10 3.19
N LEU A 6 -14.59 1.16 2.25
CA LEU A 6 -13.66 0.10 1.90
C LEU A 6 -13.19 0.21 0.45
N TRP A 7 -11.89 0.06 0.26
CA TRP A 7 -11.28 -0.24 -1.03
C TRP A 7 -11.28 -1.75 -1.24
N LYS A 8 -11.53 -2.20 -2.47
CA LYS A 8 -11.53 -3.62 -2.82
C LYS A 8 -10.49 -3.86 -3.91
N LEU A 9 -9.45 -4.60 -3.57
CA LEU A 9 -8.44 -5.07 -4.51
C LEU A 9 -8.74 -6.52 -4.89
N LYS A 10 -9.01 -6.76 -6.17
CA LYS A 10 -9.23 -8.11 -6.69
C LYS A 10 -8.01 -8.59 -7.45
N SER A 11 -7.54 -9.78 -7.10
CA SER A 11 -6.59 -10.60 -7.85
C SER A 11 -7.28 -11.90 -8.30
N ALA A 12 -6.64 -12.68 -9.18
CA ALA A 12 -7.21 -13.84 -9.88
C ALA A 12 -8.36 -14.58 -9.17
N ASN A 13 -8.15 -15.03 -7.93
CA ASN A 13 -9.14 -15.77 -7.13
C ASN A 13 -9.39 -15.17 -5.74
N ASN A 14 -8.93 -13.94 -5.48
CA ASN A 14 -9.03 -13.34 -4.14
C ASN A 14 -9.49 -11.88 -4.20
N VAL A 15 -10.25 -11.46 -3.19
CA VAL A 15 -10.64 -10.07 -2.98
C VAL A 15 -10.15 -9.66 -1.61
N LYS A 16 -9.26 -8.66 -1.58
CA LYS A 16 -8.76 -8.07 -0.34
C LYS A 16 -9.42 -6.71 -0.13
N SER A 17 -9.89 -6.47 1.09
CA SER A 17 -10.49 -5.20 1.49
C SER A 17 -9.49 -4.36 2.26
N PHE A 18 -9.53 -3.05 2.07
CA PHE A 18 -8.73 -2.09 2.85
C PHE A 18 -9.66 -0.99 3.38
N HIS A 19 -9.55 -0.69 4.65
CA HIS A 19 -10.21 0.41 5.32
C HIS A 19 -9.65 1.74 4.81
N ASP A 20 -10.50 2.64 4.33
CA ASP A 20 -10.06 3.95 3.85
C ASP A 20 -9.65 4.83 5.03
N ILE A 21 -8.35 5.10 5.14
CA ILE A 21 -7.76 5.90 6.22
C ILE A 21 -7.22 7.25 5.71
N ARG A 22 -7.56 7.65 4.46
CA ARG A 22 -7.06 8.91 3.88
C ARG A 22 -7.40 10.14 4.70
N MET A 23 -8.58 10.16 5.32
CA MET A 23 -8.99 11.28 6.19
C MET A 23 -8.22 11.29 7.51
N LYS A 24 -7.84 10.12 8.03
CA LYS A 24 -7.10 9.98 9.28
C LYS A 24 -5.63 10.36 9.11
N VAL A 25 -4.98 9.82 8.09
CA VAL A 25 -3.56 10.09 7.78
C VAL A 25 -3.37 11.50 7.21
N GLY A 26 -4.36 12.02 6.49
CA GLY A 26 -4.31 13.35 5.88
C GLY A 26 -3.41 13.40 4.64
N ASN A 27 -2.70 14.52 4.47
CA ASN A 27 -1.85 14.81 3.30
C ASN A 27 -0.36 14.56 3.57
N LYS A 28 -0.03 13.59 4.45
CA LYS A 28 1.36 13.25 4.70
C LYS A 28 2.01 12.71 3.43
N VAL A 29 3.17 13.29 3.09
CA VAL A 29 3.91 12.99 1.87
C VAL A 29 5.00 11.99 2.20
N ILE A 30 4.90 10.78 1.65
CA ILE A 30 5.95 9.77 1.72
C ILE A 30 6.72 9.82 0.40
N ARG A 31 8.05 9.75 0.45
CA ARG A 31 8.89 9.84 -0.76
C ARG A 31 8.98 8.49 -1.45
N ALA A 32 8.85 8.44 -2.76
CA ALA A 32 8.87 7.19 -3.52
C ALA A 32 10.27 6.55 -3.63
N TYR A 33 11.36 7.27 -3.33
CA TYR A 33 12.69 6.64 -3.23
C TYR A 33 12.74 5.57 -2.14
N LEU A 34 11.83 5.61 -1.17
CA LEU A 34 11.71 4.57 -0.15
C LEU A 34 11.32 3.21 -0.75
N LEU A 35 10.84 3.17 -1.99
CA LEU A 35 10.61 1.91 -2.69
C LEU A 35 11.92 1.28 -3.21
N ASP A 36 13.01 2.05 -3.32
CA ASP A 36 14.25 1.64 -3.99
C ASP A 36 14.86 0.41 -3.30
N GLY A 37 14.85 0.35 -1.96
CA GLY A 37 15.32 -0.84 -1.23
C GLY A 37 14.55 -2.12 -1.59
N CYS A 38 13.22 -2.02 -1.74
CA CYS A 38 12.42 -3.16 -2.19
C CYS A 38 12.73 -3.56 -3.64
N PHE A 39 13.11 -2.62 -4.50
CA PHE A 39 13.54 -2.88 -5.87
C PHE A 39 14.91 -3.56 -5.93
N GLU A 40 15.88 -3.01 -5.21
CA GLU A 40 17.25 -3.50 -5.14
C GLU A 40 17.31 -4.93 -4.56
N GLU A 41 16.47 -5.22 -3.56
CA GLU A 41 16.37 -6.54 -2.94
C GLU A 41 15.45 -7.52 -3.70
N ASN A 42 14.92 -7.14 -4.86
CA ASN A 42 13.99 -7.95 -5.67
C ASN A 42 12.74 -8.42 -4.89
N ARG A 43 12.20 -7.56 -4.02
CA ARG A 43 11.00 -7.78 -3.17
C ARG A 43 9.71 -7.28 -3.84
N ILE A 44 9.63 -7.43 -5.16
CA ILE A 44 8.52 -6.94 -5.98
C ILE A 44 7.73 -8.10 -6.56
N GLU A 45 6.42 -8.12 -6.31
CA GLU A 45 5.47 -9.06 -6.89
C GLU A 45 4.61 -8.33 -7.92
N LYS A 46 4.60 -8.80 -9.18
CA LYS A 46 3.64 -8.31 -10.19
C LYS A 46 2.52 -9.33 -10.38
N LYS A 47 1.28 -8.85 -10.44
CA LYS A 47 0.12 -9.67 -10.79
C LYS A 47 -1.00 -8.84 -11.41
N LYS A 48 -1.94 -9.50 -12.07
CA LYS A 48 -3.16 -8.86 -12.56
C LYS A 48 -4.03 -8.38 -11.40
N LEU A 49 -4.18 -7.06 -11.28
CA LEU A 49 -4.97 -6.41 -10.23
C LEU A 49 -6.13 -5.63 -10.84
N SER A 50 -7.21 -5.51 -10.07
CA SER A 50 -8.27 -4.54 -10.32
C SER A 50 -8.68 -3.91 -9.00
N LEU A 51 -8.89 -2.59 -8.99
CA LEU A 51 -9.16 -1.83 -7.79
C LEU A 51 -10.52 -1.15 -7.90
N ARG A 52 -11.32 -1.26 -6.84
CA ARG A 52 -12.52 -0.46 -6.64
C ARG A 52 -12.42 0.39 -5.38
N GLY A 53 -12.89 1.62 -5.48
CA GLY A 53 -12.93 2.55 -4.36
C GLY A 53 -14.13 2.35 -3.44
N PRO A 54 -14.24 3.21 -2.43
CA PRO A 54 -15.31 3.18 -1.44
C PRO A 54 -16.73 3.29 -1.98
N LYS A 55 -16.90 3.88 -3.17
CA LYS A 55 -18.21 4.02 -3.83
C LYS A 55 -18.39 2.98 -4.94
N ASP A 56 -17.60 1.90 -4.90
CA ASP A 56 -17.56 0.81 -5.88
C ASP A 56 -17.15 1.24 -7.30
N GLU A 57 -16.51 2.41 -7.42
CA GLU A 57 -16.01 2.95 -8.68
C GLU A 57 -14.65 2.33 -9.05
N PHE A 58 -14.42 2.09 -10.34
CA PHE A 58 -13.16 1.52 -10.82
C PHE A 58 -12.03 2.54 -10.78
N PHE A 59 -10.86 2.11 -10.31
CA PHE A 59 -9.62 2.86 -10.35
C PHE A 59 -8.56 2.14 -11.19
N ASP A 60 -7.68 2.95 -11.77
CA ASP A 60 -6.48 2.48 -12.45
C ASP A 60 -5.51 1.87 -11.44
N ALA A 61 -5.47 0.53 -11.40
CA ALA A 61 -4.63 -0.22 -10.46
C ALA A 61 -3.13 0.03 -10.67
N ALA A 62 -2.71 0.46 -11.86
CA ALA A 62 -1.31 0.77 -12.13
C ALA A 62 -0.79 1.98 -11.33
N LYS A 63 -1.70 2.82 -10.81
CA LYS A 63 -1.39 3.97 -9.94
C LYS A 63 -1.33 3.62 -8.46
N PHE A 64 -1.51 2.35 -8.10
CA PHE A 64 -1.50 1.89 -6.74
C PHE A 64 -0.49 0.76 -6.57
N LEU A 65 -0.02 0.64 -5.33
CA LEU A 65 0.80 -0.47 -4.87
C LEU A 65 0.25 -0.97 -3.56
N VAL A 66 0.51 -2.25 -3.27
CA VAL A 66 0.26 -2.82 -1.96
C VAL A 66 1.60 -3.06 -1.29
N LEU A 67 1.85 -2.38 -0.18
CA LEU A 67 2.94 -2.74 0.72
C LEU A 67 2.43 -3.85 1.63
N LYS A 68 2.98 -5.05 1.49
CA LYS A 68 2.82 -6.13 2.47
C LYS A 68 3.99 -6.07 3.44
N VAL A 69 3.68 -6.16 4.72
CA VAL A 69 4.68 -6.22 5.79
C VAL A 69 4.44 -7.50 6.57
N GLY A 70 5.51 -8.26 6.80
CA GLY A 70 5.47 -9.51 7.56
C GLY A 70 6.52 -9.47 8.65
N THR A 71 6.10 -9.29 9.90
CA THR A 71 6.96 -9.54 11.04
C THR A 71 6.74 -10.97 11.55
N ASN A 72 7.60 -11.45 12.44
CA ASN A 72 7.44 -12.78 13.04
C ASN A 72 6.11 -12.96 13.81
N GLU A 73 5.44 -11.86 14.15
CA GLU A 73 4.24 -11.86 15.00
C GLU A 73 2.98 -11.45 14.22
N GLU A 74 3.08 -10.57 13.22
CA GLU A 74 1.93 -10.06 12.48
C GLU A 74 2.23 -9.81 10.99
N GLU A 75 1.22 -10.06 10.16
CA GLU A 75 1.19 -9.63 8.76
C GLU A 75 0.08 -8.60 8.54
N TYR A 76 0.41 -7.49 7.89
CA TYR A 76 -0.53 -6.46 7.49
C TYR A 76 -0.18 -5.93 6.09
N ALA A 77 -1.12 -5.18 5.50
CA ALA A 77 -0.91 -4.57 4.21
C ALA A 77 -1.54 -3.18 4.10
N PHE A 78 -0.78 -2.30 3.47
CA PHE A 78 -1.24 -0.97 3.10
C PHE A 78 -1.53 -0.89 1.60
N LEU A 79 -2.65 -0.28 1.25
CA LEU A 79 -2.91 0.24 -0.08
C LEU A 79 -2.33 1.65 -0.17
N ILE A 80 -1.41 1.85 -1.11
CA ILE A 80 -0.69 3.10 -1.30
C ILE A 80 -0.92 3.57 -2.74
N GLN A 81 -1.24 4.84 -2.91
CA GLN A 81 -1.35 5.48 -4.21
C GLN A 81 -0.01 6.12 -4.57
N ALA A 82 0.52 5.80 -5.75
CA ALA A 82 1.63 6.49 -6.35
C ALA A 82 1.13 7.79 -7.02
N GLY A 83 1.71 8.92 -6.61
CA GLY A 83 1.34 10.26 -7.06
C GLY A 83 2.30 10.87 -8.08
N VAL A 84 1.97 12.11 -8.49
CA VAL A 84 2.85 12.96 -9.30
C VAL A 84 4.00 13.48 -8.43
N TYR A 85 5.20 13.62 -9.00
CA TYR A 85 6.44 14.01 -8.32
C TYR A 85 7.03 12.97 -7.36
N SER A 86 6.85 11.67 -7.65
CA SER A 86 7.48 10.60 -6.88
C SER A 86 7.09 10.64 -5.39
N ASN A 87 5.84 10.95 -5.11
CA ASN A 87 5.27 10.92 -3.76
C ASN A 87 4.29 9.76 -3.64
N LEU A 88 4.24 9.16 -2.47
CA LEU A 88 3.34 8.10 -2.07
C LEU A 88 2.30 8.66 -1.10
N ARG A 89 1.07 8.19 -1.25
CA ARG A 89 -0.04 8.52 -0.35
C ARG A 89 -0.62 7.24 0.23
N ILE A 90 -0.70 7.17 1.56
CA ILE A 90 -1.40 6.08 2.25
C ILE A 90 -2.90 6.22 1.97
N VAL A 91 -3.52 5.14 1.49
CA VAL A 91 -4.94 5.11 1.12
C VAL A 91 -5.75 4.25 2.07
N GLY A 92 -5.27 3.04 2.34
CA GLY A 92 -6.01 2.12 3.18
C GLY A 92 -5.13 1.07 3.84
N VAL A 93 -5.68 0.41 4.85
CA VAL A 93 -5.05 -0.69 5.57
C VAL A 93 -6.02 -1.87 5.70
N ASP A 94 -5.52 -3.10 5.72
CA ASP A 94 -6.34 -4.30 5.76
C ASP A 94 -6.68 -4.80 7.17
N LYS A 95 -6.21 -4.14 8.23
CA LYS A 95 -6.42 -4.51 9.63
C LYS A 95 -7.10 -3.43 10.44
N ASP A 96 -8.08 -3.84 11.24
CA ASP A 96 -8.83 -2.94 12.12
C ASP A 96 -7.97 -2.30 13.21
N ASN A 97 -7.01 -3.01 13.79
CA ASN A 97 -6.15 -2.44 14.86
C ASN A 97 -5.31 -1.25 14.36
N ILE A 98 -4.83 -1.29 13.12
CA ILE A 98 -4.06 -0.19 12.52
C ILE A 98 -4.95 1.00 12.16
N VAL A 99 -6.24 0.76 11.87
CA VAL A 99 -7.20 1.84 11.63
C VAL A 99 -7.32 2.73 12.87
N ASP A 100 -7.17 2.17 14.06
CA ASP A 100 -7.30 2.88 15.34
C ASP A 100 -5.99 3.56 15.79
N SER A 101 -4.82 3.16 15.28
CA SER A 101 -3.50 3.77 15.54
C SER A 101 -3.42 5.25 15.20
N GLU A 102 -2.50 5.99 15.83
CA GLU A 102 -2.34 7.43 15.57
C GLU A 102 -1.74 7.69 14.17
N PRO A 103 -2.00 8.86 13.55
CA PRO A 103 -1.51 9.15 12.19
C PRO A 103 0.01 9.13 12.04
N ASP A 104 0.77 9.42 13.10
CA ASP A 104 2.25 9.29 13.08
C ASP A 104 2.65 7.81 13.06
N GLU A 105 2.07 7.00 13.95
CA GLU A 105 2.31 5.54 14.01
C GLU A 105 1.99 4.86 12.66
N ILE A 106 0.88 5.23 12.01
CA ILE A 106 0.51 4.69 10.70
C ILE A 106 1.57 5.02 9.64
N VAL A 107 2.17 6.21 9.71
CA VAL A 107 3.24 6.58 8.78
C VAL A 107 4.49 5.76 9.05
N ASP A 108 4.86 5.59 10.32
CA ASP A 108 6.02 4.80 10.71
C ASP A 108 5.86 3.34 10.27
N MET A 109 4.66 2.76 10.44
CA MET A 109 4.28 1.44 9.91
C MET A 109 4.34 1.29 8.38
N VAL A 110 4.52 2.39 7.64
CA VAL A 110 4.76 2.38 6.20
C VAL A 110 6.21 2.71 5.87
N THR A 111 6.83 3.67 6.56
CA THR A 111 8.19 4.13 6.25
C THR A 111 9.26 3.18 6.75
N GLU A 112 9.17 2.67 7.98
CA GLU A 112 10.18 1.76 8.54
C GLU A 112 10.34 0.47 7.70
N PRO A 113 9.25 -0.19 7.26
CA PRO A 113 9.35 -1.40 6.44
C PRO A 113 9.84 -1.12 5.01
N LEU A 114 9.69 0.11 4.51
CA LEU A 114 10.23 0.52 3.22
C LEU A 114 11.73 0.86 3.31
N GLU A 115 12.15 1.45 4.42
CA GLU A 115 13.56 1.74 4.69
C GLU A 115 14.37 0.47 4.98
N ASN A 116 13.74 -0.55 5.58
CA ASN A 116 14.40 -1.81 5.96
C ASN A 116 13.65 -3.05 5.43
N PRO A 117 13.50 -3.24 4.11
CA PRO A 117 12.62 -4.28 3.55
C PRO A 117 12.93 -5.70 4.00
N SER A 118 14.21 -6.01 4.22
CA SER A 118 14.62 -7.33 4.70
C SER A 118 14.27 -7.62 6.16
N GLU A 119 14.30 -6.62 7.04
CA GLU A 119 13.98 -6.78 8.45
C GLU A 119 12.49 -7.06 8.68
N TYR A 120 11.64 -6.47 7.85
CA TYR A 120 10.19 -6.51 7.95
C TYR A 120 9.52 -7.48 6.96
N ASP A 121 10.30 -8.33 6.29
CA ASP A 121 9.89 -9.15 5.12
C ASP A 121 8.94 -8.40 4.16
N SER A 122 9.23 -7.11 3.96
CA SER A 122 8.37 -6.22 3.19
C SER A 122 8.37 -6.62 1.73
N ARG A 123 7.20 -6.56 1.10
CA ARG A 123 7.06 -6.81 -0.34
C ARG A 123 6.10 -5.80 -0.96
N ILE A 124 6.48 -5.29 -2.11
CA ILE A 124 5.61 -4.42 -2.90
C ILE A 124 4.88 -5.28 -3.92
N VAL A 125 3.55 -5.18 -3.93
CA VAL A 125 2.73 -5.80 -4.96
C VAL A 125 2.18 -4.75 -5.91
N LEU A 126 2.44 -4.96 -7.20
CA LEU A 126 2.07 -4.05 -8.28
C LEU A 126 1.16 -4.76 -9.28
N SER A 127 0.44 -3.95 -10.04
CA SER A 127 -0.30 -4.43 -11.19
C SER A 127 0.66 -4.75 -12.35
N ASP A 128 0.33 -5.73 -13.19
CA ASP A 128 1.20 -6.14 -14.32
C ASP A 128 1.47 -4.99 -15.30
N ASP A 129 0.50 -4.09 -15.44
CA ASP A 129 0.54 -2.89 -16.27
C ASP A 129 1.24 -1.70 -15.60
N THR A 130 1.70 -1.83 -14.35
CA THR A 130 2.51 -0.79 -13.69
C THR A 130 3.84 -0.63 -14.42
N LYS A 131 4.03 0.55 -15.02
CA LYS A 131 5.32 1.00 -15.56
C LYS A 131 6.16 1.55 -14.42
N ILE A 132 7.16 0.78 -14.02
CA ILE A 132 8.12 1.20 -13.01
C ILE A 132 9.23 1.93 -13.76
N THR A 133 9.29 3.25 -13.61
CA THR A 133 10.41 4.05 -14.09
C THR A 133 11.42 4.16 -12.96
N GLY A 134 12.27 3.14 -12.82
CA GLY A 134 13.21 3.04 -11.71
C GLY A 134 14.19 1.89 -11.91
N SER A 135 14.89 1.88 -13.04
CA SER A 135 16.07 1.04 -13.28
C SER A 135 16.85 1.67 -14.43
N ASN A 136 17.91 2.41 -14.10
CA ASN A 136 19.04 2.68 -14.99
C ASN A 136 20.30 2.54 -14.15
#